data_AF-A0A843F4I1-F1
#
_entry.id   AF-A0A843F4I1-F1
#
_cell.length_a   1.000
_cell.length_b   1.000
_cell.length_c   1.000
_cell.angle_alpha   90.00
_cell.angle_beta   90.00
_cell.angle_gamma   90.00
#
_symmetry.space_group_name_H-M   'P 1'
#
loop_
_entity.id
_entity.type
_entity.pdbx_description
1 polymer ?
#
loop_
_entity_poly.entity_id
_entity_poly.type
_entity_poly.pdbx_seq_one_letter_code
_entity_poly.pdbx_strand_id
1 'polypeptide(L)'
;MKKRVLLIFSIFIIFIFAMGAYSANDNPTYEDIVEMLQNTNSTDLTGCCSVVCQLDGNNSIMSFRRDAKYSANINIEEIDWHGKPAIKQYKTDQGYFCQVIVTSDGWTVGYGGLDDGPDNERVENITADMILKNDISEDGLKEIQKIKTSHGRGHAIIKAPNGHYGAVINNTHFTGDLKEGDYLSIPNKYSYFRSGHMPSNTSDKIKSMQNLEITDGYGIDRRDITTYFFHQVENDTFKGNLTDIFMSNDDGSTFGMKTGGLHDDIHFNGTVVNGSSLPIAPSYKKLATIEYGEEKNTLDGILTAAGYGIAIILIAIIVVFGIRAINRIRHTRK
;
A
#
# COMPACT_ATOMS: atom_id res chain seq x y z
N MET A 1 6.32 -40.26 41.51
CA MET A 1 5.63 -39.35 40.56
C MET A 1 6.34 -38.02 40.30
N LYS A 2 6.95 -37.36 41.29
CA LYS A 2 7.51 -35.98 41.12
C LYS A 2 8.69 -35.83 40.14
N LYS A 3 9.58 -36.84 40.01
CA LYS A 3 10.78 -36.72 39.15
C LYS A 3 10.50 -36.86 37.63
N ARG A 4 9.48 -37.61 37.23
CA ARG A 4 9.11 -37.80 35.81
C ARG A 4 8.35 -36.60 35.25
N VAL A 5 7.53 -35.93 36.06
CA VAL A 5 6.84 -34.69 35.67
C VAL A 5 7.84 -33.54 35.50
N LEU A 6 8.86 -33.45 36.36
CA LEU A 6 9.91 -32.44 36.23
C LEU A 6 10.70 -32.58 34.92
N LEU A 7 11.08 -33.81 34.55
CA LEU A 7 11.84 -34.09 33.32
C LEU A 7 11.02 -33.74 32.05
N ILE A 8 9.72 -34.05 32.04
CA ILE A 8 8.84 -33.71 30.92
C ILE A 8 8.67 -32.20 30.81
N PHE A 9 8.52 -31.48 31.94
CA PHE A 9 8.48 -30.01 31.94
C PHE A 9 9.80 -29.38 31.50
N SER A 10 10.95 -29.94 31.88
CA SER A 10 12.26 -29.45 31.42
C SER A 10 12.46 -29.65 29.92
N ILE A 11 12.02 -30.78 29.36
CA ILE A 11 12.07 -31.03 27.92
C ILE A 11 11.11 -30.09 27.17
N PHE A 12 9.92 -29.82 27.73
CA PHE A 12 8.95 -28.91 27.14
C PHE A 12 9.43 -27.45 27.15
N ILE A 13 10.11 -27.01 28.21
CA ILE A 13 10.74 -25.69 28.30
C ILE A 13 11.90 -25.57 27.30
N ILE A 14 12.74 -26.60 27.15
CA ILE A 14 13.81 -26.62 26.14
C ILE A 14 13.22 -26.57 24.72
N PHE A 15 12.08 -27.20 24.47
CA PHE A 15 11.40 -27.15 23.17
C PHE A 15 10.78 -25.76 22.88
N ILE A 16 10.26 -25.08 23.90
CA ILE A 16 9.76 -23.69 23.79
C ILE A 16 10.93 -22.71 23.54
N PHE A 17 12.09 -22.92 24.15
CA PHE A 17 13.29 -22.11 23.87
C PHE A 17 13.95 -22.44 22.53
N ALA A 18 13.88 -23.68 22.05
CA ALA A 18 14.39 -24.08 20.74
C ALA A 18 13.51 -23.59 19.57
N MET A 19 12.19 -23.45 19.79
CA MET A 19 11.29 -22.85 18.81
C MET A 19 11.18 -21.32 18.90
N GLY A 20 11.61 -20.72 20.02
CA GLY A 20 11.69 -19.26 20.20
C GLY A 20 12.94 -18.59 19.61
N ALA A 21 13.83 -19.36 18.97
CA ALA A 21 15.07 -18.85 18.36
C ALA A 21 15.03 -18.74 16.82
N TYR A 22 13.88 -19.00 16.19
CA TYR A 22 13.56 -18.44 14.86
C TYR A 22 12.79 -17.13 15.08
N SER A 23 13.43 -16.20 15.78
CA SER A 23 13.08 -14.79 15.64
C SER A 23 13.64 -14.34 14.31
N ALA A 24 12.82 -13.63 13.53
CA ALA A 24 13.25 -12.86 12.39
C ALA A 24 14.57 -12.15 12.71
N ASN A 25 15.48 -12.17 11.75
CA ASN A 25 16.74 -11.46 11.81
C ASN A 25 16.41 -9.95 11.70
N ASP A 26 15.91 -9.36 12.79
CA ASP A 26 15.70 -7.92 12.98
C ASP A 26 17.03 -7.21 13.30
N ASN A 27 18.16 -7.73 12.83
CA ASN A 27 19.34 -6.90 12.68
C ASN A 27 19.12 -6.11 11.39
N PRO A 28 18.95 -4.77 11.43
CA PRO A 28 19.29 -3.98 10.26
C PRO A 28 20.74 -4.34 9.97
N THR A 29 20.96 -5.11 8.92
CA THR A 29 22.30 -5.54 8.56
C THR A 29 23.07 -4.25 8.33
N TYR A 30 24.04 -3.98 9.19
CA TYR A 30 25.01 -2.90 9.02
C TYR A 30 25.73 -2.98 7.65
N GLU A 31 25.50 -4.04 6.87
CA GLU A 31 25.82 -4.17 5.44
C GLU A 31 25.41 -2.95 4.63
N ASP A 32 24.21 -2.38 4.85
CA ASP A 32 23.77 -1.16 4.16
C ASP A 32 24.69 0.03 4.49
N ILE A 33 25.01 0.23 5.77
CA ILE A 33 25.93 1.29 6.23
C ILE A 33 27.35 1.03 5.70
N VAL A 34 27.80 -0.22 5.70
CA VAL A 34 29.10 -0.61 5.16
C VAL A 34 29.15 -0.35 3.65
N GLU A 35 28.09 -0.65 2.91
CA GLU A 35 28.00 -0.37 1.48
C GLU A 35 27.96 1.14 1.21
N MET A 36 27.21 1.92 1.99
CA MET A 36 27.21 3.37 1.91
C MET A 36 28.61 3.95 2.12
N LEU A 37 29.32 3.48 3.15
CA LEU A 37 30.67 3.94 3.49
C LEU A 37 31.72 3.52 2.44
N GLN A 38 31.51 2.39 1.75
CA GLN A 38 32.40 1.91 0.69
C GLN A 38 32.17 2.64 -0.65
N ASN A 39 31.00 3.26 -0.83
CA ASN A 39 30.67 3.96 -2.06
C ASN A 39 31.20 5.40 -2.03
N THR A 40 32.27 5.66 -2.76
CA THR A 40 32.97 6.96 -2.74
C THR A 40 32.33 8.02 -3.64
N ASN A 41 31.36 7.64 -4.47
CA ASN A 41 30.64 8.53 -5.35
C ASN A 41 29.25 8.84 -4.82
N SER A 42 29.07 10.03 -4.25
CA SER A 42 27.79 10.45 -3.65
C SER A 42 26.64 10.46 -4.65
N THR A 43 26.93 10.63 -5.96
CA THR A 43 25.86 10.53 -6.96
C THR A 43 25.24 9.15 -6.96
N ASP A 44 25.98 8.08 -6.69
CA ASP A 44 25.50 6.69 -6.81
C ASP A 44 24.64 6.24 -5.63
N LEU A 45 24.62 7.05 -4.57
CA LEU A 45 23.84 6.83 -3.35
C LEU A 45 22.53 7.64 -3.32
N THR A 46 22.31 8.59 -4.23
CA THR A 46 21.02 9.29 -4.33
C THR A 46 19.98 8.40 -5.03
N GLY A 47 18.88 8.10 -4.38
CA GLY A 47 17.68 7.67 -5.08
C GLY A 47 16.57 7.13 -4.20
N CYS A 48 15.39 7.14 -4.79
CA CYS A 48 14.13 6.83 -4.14
C CYS A 48 14.00 5.34 -3.82
N CYS A 49 13.06 5.01 -2.94
CA CYS A 49 12.64 3.65 -2.63
C CYS A 49 11.11 3.54 -2.74
N SER A 50 10.65 2.36 -3.16
CA SER A 50 9.27 1.94 -3.08
C SER A 50 9.16 0.73 -2.17
N VAL A 51 8.25 0.76 -1.19
CA VAL A 51 7.89 -0.41 -0.38
C VAL A 51 6.46 -0.84 -0.67
N VAL A 52 6.26 -2.05 -1.17
CA VAL A 52 4.93 -2.65 -1.36
C VAL A 52 4.71 -3.78 -0.36
N CYS A 53 3.52 -3.87 0.22
CA CYS A 53 3.10 -4.98 1.07
C CYS A 53 1.70 -5.47 0.69
N GLN A 54 1.56 -6.79 0.58
CA GLN A 54 0.28 -7.46 0.39
C GLN A 54 -0.37 -7.72 1.75
N LEU A 55 -1.64 -7.38 1.89
CA LEU A 55 -2.46 -7.73 3.06
C LEU A 55 -3.53 -8.75 2.65
N ASP A 56 -4.44 -9.08 3.55
CA ASP A 56 -5.52 -10.02 3.27
C ASP A 56 -6.38 -9.57 2.07
N GLY A 57 -6.72 -10.51 1.19
CA GLY A 57 -7.51 -10.26 -0.02
C GLY A 57 -6.84 -9.27 -0.99
N ASN A 58 -7.55 -8.20 -1.34
CA ASN A 58 -7.05 -7.12 -2.20
C ASN A 58 -6.45 -5.95 -1.40
N ASN A 59 -6.34 -6.07 -0.09
CA ASN A 59 -5.80 -4.97 0.72
C ASN A 59 -4.28 -4.88 0.49
N SER A 60 -3.75 -3.66 0.41
CA SER A 60 -2.31 -3.46 0.22
C SER A 60 -1.84 -2.11 0.73
N ILE A 61 -0.55 -2.02 1.06
CA ILE A 61 0.08 -0.75 1.41
C ILE A 61 1.28 -0.54 0.50
N MET A 62 1.37 0.66 -0.06
CA MET A 62 2.50 1.15 -0.84
C MET A 62 3.09 2.35 -0.11
N SER A 63 4.39 2.36 0.14
CA SER A 63 5.13 3.56 0.54
C SER A 63 6.13 3.93 -0.52
N PHE A 64 6.41 5.22 -0.62
CA PHE A 64 7.42 5.76 -1.50
C PHE A 64 8.21 6.82 -0.76
N ARG A 65 9.53 6.62 -0.61
CA ARG A 65 10.45 7.65 -0.17
C ARG A 65 11.05 8.38 -1.36
N ARG A 66 10.88 9.69 -1.38
CA ARG A 66 11.63 10.58 -2.27
C ARG A 66 13.01 10.86 -1.69
N ASP A 67 14.03 10.63 -2.50
CA ASP A 67 15.41 11.01 -2.22
C ASP A 67 15.96 11.73 -3.45
N ALA A 68 16.16 13.04 -3.29
CA ALA A 68 16.63 13.90 -4.36
C ALA A 68 17.25 15.18 -3.79
N LYS A 69 18.29 15.68 -4.45
CA LYS A 69 18.98 16.90 -4.05
C LYS A 69 18.08 18.12 -4.05
N TYR A 70 17.24 18.26 -5.07
CA TYR A 70 16.40 19.44 -5.28
C TYR A 70 15.01 19.26 -4.68
N SER A 71 14.46 20.34 -4.13
CA SER A 71 13.05 20.37 -3.74
C SER A 71 12.15 20.26 -4.96
N ALA A 72 10.96 19.71 -4.76
CA ALA A 72 9.90 19.70 -5.75
C ALA A 72 8.55 19.89 -5.04
N ASN A 73 7.54 20.35 -5.74
CA ASN A 73 6.17 20.22 -5.27
C ASN A 73 5.67 18.82 -5.67
N ILE A 74 5.14 18.10 -4.69
CA ILE A 74 4.55 16.78 -4.93
C ILE A 74 3.06 16.96 -5.12
N ASN A 75 2.57 16.61 -6.31
CA ASN A 75 1.16 16.66 -6.65
C ASN A 75 0.57 15.27 -6.43
N ILE A 76 -0.54 15.20 -5.68
CA ILE A 76 -1.33 14.00 -5.45
C ILE A 76 -2.75 14.31 -5.90
N GLU A 77 -3.21 13.63 -6.94
CA GLU A 77 -4.47 13.94 -7.62
C GLU A 77 -5.28 12.68 -7.90
N GLU A 78 -6.60 12.80 -7.79
CA GLU A 78 -7.55 11.83 -8.35
C GLU A 78 -7.67 12.07 -9.85
N ILE A 79 -7.45 11.03 -10.65
CA ILE A 79 -7.43 11.11 -12.10
C ILE A 79 -8.18 9.95 -12.75
N ASP A 80 -8.60 10.16 -13.99
CA ASP A 80 -8.93 9.06 -14.90
C ASP A 80 -7.66 8.61 -15.62
N TRP A 81 -7.02 7.56 -15.10
CA TRP A 81 -5.75 7.04 -15.60
C TRP A 81 -6.01 5.94 -16.62
N HIS A 82 -5.97 6.31 -17.90
CA HIS A 82 -6.24 5.40 -19.02
C HIS A 82 -7.61 4.71 -18.97
N GLY A 83 -8.65 5.43 -18.55
CA GLY A 83 -10.02 4.90 -18.42
C GLY A 83 -10.27 4.17 -17.10
N LYS A 84 -9.35 4.29 -16.13
CA LYS A 84 -9.43 3.69 -14.80
C LYS A 84 -9.24 4.78 -13.73
N PRO A 85 -10.21 5.00 -12.84
CA PRO A 85 -10.02 5.93 -11.71
C PRO A 85 -8.81 5.52 -10.86
N ALA A 86 -7.97 6.48 -10.53
CA ALA A 86 -6.75 6.26 -9.76
C ALA A 86 -6.32 7.51 -8.98
N ILE A 87 -5.46 7.30 -7.99
CA ILE A 87 -4.63 8.36 -7.41
C ILE A 87 -3.28 8.32 -8.11
N LYS A 88 -2.78 9.50 -8.47
CA LYS A 88 -1.44 9.70 -9.03
C LYS A 88 -0.63 10.67 -8.20
N GLN A 89 0.57 10.25 -7.85
CA GLN A 89 1.61 11.08 -7.26
C GLN A 89 2.66 11.42 -8.31
N TYR A 90 2.96 12.70 -8.51
CA TYR A 90 3.96 13.14 -9.47
C TYR A 90 4.55 14.51 -9.12
N LYS A 91 5.70 14.81 -9.74
CA LYS A 91 6.29 16.16 -9.72
C LYS A 91 6.42 16.70 -11.14
N THR A 92 6.54 18.02 -11.26
CA THR A 92 6.88 18.71 -12.52
C THR A 92 8.16 19.53 -12.40
N ASP A 93 8.63 19.83 -11.19
CA ASP A 93 9.92 20.47 -10.95
C ASP A 93 11.06 19.59 -11.43
N GLN A 94 11.97 20.18 -12.21
CA GLN A 94 13.08 19.45 -12.85
C GLN A 94 12.57 18.29 -13.70
N GLY A 95 11.54 18.54 -14.51
CA GLY A 95 10.95 17.53 -15.38
C GLY A 95 9.82 16.75 -14.73
N TYR A 96 8.83 16.42 -15.56
CA TYR A 96 7.72 15.56 -15.19
C TYR A 96 8.23 14.20 -14.69
N PHE A 97 7.73 13.73 -13.56
CA PHE A 97 8.04 12.40 -13.05
C PHE A 97 6.88 11.86 -12.21
N CYS A 98 6.19 10.84 -12.71
CA CYS A 98 5.27 9.99 -11.98
C CYS A 98 6.02 9.14 -10.95
N GLN A 99 5.55 9.16 -9.71
CA GLN A 99 6.17 8.45 -8.59
C GLN A 99 5.32 7.27 -8.14
N VAL A 100 4.00 7.46 -8.01
CA VAL A 100 3.08 6.41 -7.54
C VAL A 100 1.76 6.48 -8.30
N ILE A 101 1.21 5.32 -8.62
CA ILE A 101 -0.18 5.14 -9.07
C ILE A 101 -0.86 4.13 -8.14
N VAL A 102 -2.07 4.44 -7.68
CA VAL A 102 -2.95 3.49 -6.97
C VAL A 102 -4.32 3.52 -7.63
N THR A 103 -4.72 2.42 -8.27
CA THR A 103 -5.99 2.35 -9.00
C THR A 103 -7.16 2.03 -8.07
N SER A 104 -8.37 2.35 -8.52
CA SER A 104 -9.63 2.09 -7.79
C SER A 104 -9.89 0.61 -7.50
N ASP A 105 -9.22 -0.31 -8.20
CA ASP A 105 -9.32 -1.76 -8.03
C ASP A 105 -8.10 -2.41 -7.37
N GLY A 106 -7.12 -1.63 -6.89
CA GLY A 106 -6.04 -2.11 -6.02
C GLY A 106 -4.73 -2.46 -6.73
N TRP A 107 -4.57 -2.07 -8.00
CA TRP A 107 -3.23 -2.05 -8.60
C TRP A 107 -2.41 -0.94 -7.98
N THR A 108 -1.15 -1.22 -7.69
CA THR A 108 -0.20 -0.24 -7.18
C THR A 108 1.05 -0.23 -8.04
N VAL A 109 1.54 0.96 -8.37
CA VAL A 109 2.74 1.16 -9.15
C VAL A 109 3.63 2.19 -8.47
N GLY A 110 4.94 1.93 -8.42
CA GLY A 110 5.95 2.86 -7.91
C GLY A 110 7.09 3.02 -8.89
N TYR A 111 7.59 4.24 -9.04
CA TYR A 111 8.72 4.54 -9.92
C TYR A 111 9.75 5.41 -9.19
N GLY A 112 11.02 5.06 -9.35
CA GLY A 112 12.15 5.90 -8.98
C GLY A 112 13.21 5.89 -10.08
N GLY A 113 14.05 6.92 -10.14
CA GLY A 113 15.12 6.99 -11.13
C GLY A 113 15.40 8.40 -11.62
N LEU A 114 16.14 8.47 -12.72
CA LEU A 114 16.51 9.70 -13.43
C LEU A 114 15.79 9.83 -14.77
N ASP A 115 14.99 8.84 -15.15
CA ASP A 115 14.16 8.81 -16.34
C ASP A 115 12.98 9.77 -16.19
N ASP A 116 13.20 11.07 -16.32
CA ASP A 116 12.16 12.10 -16.29
C ASP A 116 11.58 12.40 -17.70
N GLY A 117 10.47 13.14 -17.72
CA GLY A 117 9.82 13.58 -18.95
C GLY A 117 9.35 12.41 -19.82
N PRO A 118 9.69 12.39 -21.14
CA PRO A 118 9.16 11.39 -22.07
C PRO A 118 9.47 9.94 -21.71
N ASP A 119 10.62 9.66 -21.09
CA ASP A 119 10.98 8.29 -20.71
C ASP A 119 10.16 7.84 -19.49
N ASN A 120 9.89 8.74 -18.54
CA ASN A 120 8.98 8.46 -17.43
C ASN A 120 7.56 8.16 -17.94
N GLU A 121 7.04 9.01 -18.83
CA GLU A 121 5.73 8.84 -19.44
C GLU A 121 5.65 7.51 -20.19
N ARG A 122 6.73 7.10 -20.86
CA ARG A 122 6.80 5.79 -21.52
C ARG A 122 6.72 4.64 -20.52
N VAL A 123 7.47 4.70 -19.42
CA VAL A 123 7.40 3.69 -18.34
C VAL A 123 5.98 3.62 -17.76
N GLU A 124 5.36 4.77 -17.50
CA GLU A 124 3.98 4.89 -17.04
C GLU A 124 3.00 4.20 -18.00
N ASN A 125 3.10 4.52 -19.30
CA ASN A 125 2.25 3.91 -20.35
C ASN A 125 2.41 2.39 -20.45
N ILE A 126 3.66 1.87 -20.34
CA ILE A 126 3.90 0.42 -20.36
C ILE A 126 3.20 -0.26 -19.18
N THR A 127 3.27 0.33 -17.99
CA THR A 127 2.57 -0.22 -16.81
C THR A 127 1.06 -0.08 -16.90
N ALA A 128 0.53 1.01 -17.49
CA ALA A 128 -0.89 1.16 -17.76
C ALA A 128 -1.39 0.04 -18.69
N ASP A 129 -0.62 -0.27 -19.73
CA ASP A 129 -0.91 -1.36 -20.66
C ASP A 129 -0.98 -2.73 -19.97
N MET A 130 -0.06 -3.02 -19.04
CA MET A 130 -0.09 -4.24 -18.23
C MET A 130 -1.34 -4.32 -17.35
N ILE A 131 -1.69 -3.20 -16.71
CA ILE A 131 -2.86 -3.10 -15.82
C ILE A 131 -4.15 -3.30 -16.61
N LEU A 132 -4.30 -2.65 -17.78
CA LEU A 132 -5.48 -2.76 -18.63
C LEU A 132 -5.66 -4.18 -19.19
N LYS A 133 -4.55 -4.88 -19.46
CA LYS A 133 -4.55 -6.29 -19.90
C LYS A 133 -4.68 -7.28 -18.74
N ASN A 134 -4.62 -6.78 -17.50
CA ASN A 134 -4.58 -7.59 -16.28
C ASN A 134 -3.46 -8.65 -16.32
N ASP A 135 -2.29 -8.26 -16.85
CA ASP A 135 -1.14 -9.14 -17.08
C ASP A 135 0.19 -8.37 -16.92
N ILE A 136 1.01 -8.79 -15.96
CA ILE A 136 2.35 -8.24 -15.75
C ILE A 136 3.31 -8.91 -16.73
N SER A 137 3.38 -8.34 -17.93
CA SER A 137 4.13 -8.95 -19.04
C SER A 137 5.66 -8.82 -18.90
N GLU A 138 6.36 -9.92 -19.19
CA GLU A 138 7.82 -9.98 -19.25
C GLU A 138 8.42 -8.98 -20.25
N ASP A 139 7.80 -8.81 -21.42
CA ASP A 139 8.28 -7.90 -22.45
C ASP A 139 8.20 -6.43 -22.01
N GLY A 140 7.12 -6.05 -21.33
CA GLY A 140 7.03 -4.70 -20.77
C GLY A 140 8.03 -4.47 -19.63
N LEU A 141 8.29 -5.48 -18.77
CA LEU A 141 9.34 -5.36 -17.74
C LEU A 141 10.72 -5.18 -18.37
N LYS A 142 11.03 -5.90 -19.44
CA LYS A 142 12.28 -5.73 -20.21
C LYS A 142 12.38 -4.36 -20.88
N GLU A 143 11.28 -3.80 -21.34
CA GLU A 143 11.27 -2.46 -21.94
C GLU A 143 11.53 -1.39 -20.88
N ILE A 144 10.85 -1.48 -19.73
CA ILE A 144 11.12 -0.60 -18.58
C ILE A 144 12.58 -0.76 -18.14
N GLN A 145 13.11 -1.98 -18.06
CA GLN A 145 14.51 -2.23 -17.72
C GLN A 145 15.46 -1.50 -18.67
N LYS A 146 15.26 -1.58 -19.99
CA LYS A 146 16.11 -0.88 -20.98
C LYS A 146 16.14 0.63 -20.73
N ILE A 147 14.99 1.24 -20.42
CA ILE A 147 14.89 2.66 -20.08
C ILE A 147 15.66 2.95 -18.79
N LYS A 148 15.43 2.19 -17.72
CA LYS A 148 16.16 2.37 -16.45
C LYS A 148 17.67 2.16 -16.60
N THR A 149 18.10 1.23 -17.46
CA THR A 149 19.51 1.00 -17.78
C THR A 149 20.14 2.20 -18.50
N SER A 150 19.45 2.82 -19.47
CA SER A 150 20.01 3.97 -20.21
C SER A 150 20.25 5.19 -19.33
N HIS A 151 19.51 5.31 -18.23
CA HIS A 151 19.69 6.33 -17.21
C HIS A 151 20.66 5.91 -16.10
N GLY A 152 21.17 4.67 -16.12
CA GLY A 152 22.12 4.14 -15.15
C GLY A 152 21.55 3.92 -13.75
N ARG A 153 20.28 4.24 -13.51
CA ARG A 153 19.63 4.18 -12.19
C ARG A 153 18.12 4.22 -12.31
N GLY A 154 17.47 3.46 -11.43
CA GLY A 154 16.05 3.58 -11.18
C GLY A 154 15.41 2.25 -10.87
N HIS A 155 14.16 2.32 -10.42
CA HIS A 155 13.30 1.16 -10.24
C HIS A 155 11.90 1.41 -10.77
N ALA A 156 11.18 0.32 -11.02
CA ALA A 156 9.75 0.31 -11.16
C ALA A 156 9.20 -0.93 -10.45
N ILE A 157 8.06 -0.79 -9.78
CA ILE A 157 7.32 -1.91 -9.19
C ILE A 157 5.87 -1.79 -9.62
N ILE A 158 5.30 -2.88 -10.12
CA ILE A 158 3.87 -3.03 -10.38
C ILE A 158 3.38 -4.22 -9.56
N LYS A 159 2.33 -4.01 -8.75
CA LYS A 159 1.67 -5.08 -7.99
C LYS A 159 0.19 -5.13 -8.35
N ALA A 160 -0.25 -6.31 -8.74
CA ALA A 160 -1.65 -6.64 -8.99
C ALA A 160 -2.45 -6.79 -7.68
N PRO A 161 -3.79 -6.66 -7.73
CA PRO A 161 -4.71 -6.88 -6.61
C PRO A 161 -4.49 -8.19 -5.84
N ASN A 162 -4.13 -9.26 -6.56
CA ASN A 162 -3.94 -10.60 -6.00
C ASN A 162 -2.54 -10.86 -5.42
N GLY A 163 -1.67 -9.85 -5.39
CA GLY A 163 -0.30 -9.96 -4.88
C GLY A 163 0.74 -10.37 -5.92
N HIS A 164 0.34 -10.72 -7.15
CA HIS A 164 1.29 -10.92 -8.25
C HIS A 164 2.02 -9.60 -8.55
N TYR A 165 3.33 -9.64 -8.73
CA TYR A 165 4.12 -8.44 -8.95
C TYR A 165 5.20 -8.61 -10.03
N GLY A 166 5.60 -7.47 -10.59
CA GLY A 166 6.79 -7.34 -11.42
C GLY A 166 7.62 -6.15 -10.95
N ALA A 167 8.92 -6.37 -10.76
CA ALA A 167 9.87 -5.37 -10.33
C ALA A 167 10.99 -5.22 -11.38
N VAL A 168 11.43 -3.99 -11.56
CA VAL A 168 12.59 -3.62 -12.38
C VAL A 168 13.52 -2.78 -11.52
N ILE A 169 14.81 -3.09 -11.56
CA ILE A 169 15.90 -2.21 -11.12
C ILE A 169 16.86 -2.09 -12.30
N ASN A 170 17.57 -0.98 -12.47
CA ASN A 170 18.34 -0.61 -13.67
C ASN A 170 19.09 -1.73 -14.45
N ASN A 171 19.48 -2.85 -13.84
CA ASN A 171 20.18 -3.97 -14.48
C ASN A 171 19.48 -5.34 -14.33
N THR A 172 18.29 -5.41 -13.75
CA THR A 172 17.55 -6.66 -13.55
C THR A 172 16.03 -6.44 -13.51
N HIS A 173 15.27 -7.47 -13.82
CA HIS A 173 13.83 -7.51 -13.56
C HIS A 173 13.45 -8.90 -13.05
N PHE A 174 12.36 -8.96 -12.29
CA PHE A 174 11.87 -10.21 -11.73
C PHE A 174 10.38 -10.10 -11.40
N THR A 175 9.71 -11.24 -11.36
CA THR A 175 8.31 -11.38 -10.98
C THR A 175 8.17 -12.33 -9.79
N GLY A 176 7.01 -12.29 -9.15
CA GLY A 176 6.68 -13.20 -8.07
C GLY A 176 5.28 -12.96 -7.54
N ASP A 177 4.95 -13.62 -6.43
CA ASP A 177 3.67 -13.48 -5.75
C ASP A 177 3.92 -13.16 -4.27
N LEU A 178 3.34 -12.06 -3.80
CA LEU A 178 3.31 -11.71 -2.38
C LEU A 178 2.16 -12.41 -1.70
N LYS A 179 2.43 -13.11 -0.59
CA LYS A 179 1.38 -13.61 0.29
C LYS A 179 0.98 -12.52 1.28
N GLU A 180 -0.12 -12.73 1.99
CA GLU A 180 -0.50 -11.85 3.09
C GLU A 180 0.68 -11.63 4.05
N GLY A 181 0.99 -10.36 4.31
CA GLY A 181 2.09 -9.91 5.14
C GLY A 181 3.41 -9.75 4.39
N ASP A 182 3.60 -10.38 3.23
CA ASP A 182 4.87 -10.26 2.50
C ASP A 182 5.05 -8.83 1.96
N TYR A 183 6.30 -8.36 1.99
CA TYR A 183 6.67 -7.05 1.46
C TYR A 183 7.94 -7.10 0.62
N LEU A 184 8.09 -6.10 -0.25
CA LEU A 184 9.30 -5.77 -0.99
C LEU A 184 9.68 -4.32 -0.71
N SER A 185 10.96 -4.04 -0.51
CA SER A 185 11.57 -2.70 -0.45
C SER A 185 12.54 -2.60 -1.61
N ILE A 186 12.22 -1.71 -2.55
CA ILE A 186 12.80 -1.65 -3.89
C ILE A 186 13.42 -0.26 -4.09
N PRO A 187 14.68 -0.07 -3.67
CA PRO A 187 15.44 1.15 -3.96
C PRO A 187 15.93 1.15 -5.41
N ASN A 188 16.45 2.29 -5.89
CA ASN A 188 17.03 2.38 -7.25
C ASN A 188 18.29 1.52 -7.48
N LYS A 189 18.80 0.84 -6.44
CA LYS A 189 20.00 0.00 -6.51
C LYS A 189 19.73 -1.38 -5.90
N TYR A 190 19.95 -2.42 -6.69
CA TYR A 190 19.56 -3.79 -6.34
C TYR A 190 20.24 -4.33 -5.07
N SER A 191 21.45 -3.89 -4.73
CA SER A 191 22.15 -4.34 -3.53
C SER A 191 21.45 -3.96 -2.22
N TYR A 192 20.59 -2.92 -2.24
CA TYR A 192 19.78 -2.49 -1.10
C TYR A 192 18.35 -3.06 -1.15
N PHE A 193 18.04 -3.93 -2.11
CA PHE A 193 16.74 -4.59 -2.17
C PHE A 193 16.52 -5.44 -0.93
N ARG A 194 15.34 -5.33 -0.32
CA ARG A 194 14.94 -6.15 0.82
C ARG A 194 13.58 -6.75 0.56
N SER A 195 13.36 -7.95 1.08
CA SER A 195 12.05 -8.56 1.17
C SER A 195 11.87 -9.15 2.56
N GLY A 196 10.63 -9.33 2.97
CA GLY A 196 10.33 -9.88 4.29
C GLY A 196 8.84 -10.03 4.51
N HIS A 197 8.47 -10.13 5.79
CA HIS A 197 7.11 -10.39 6.20
C HIS A 197 6.72 -9.47 7.36
N MET A 198 5.67 -8.67 7.18
CA MET A 198 4.99 -7.90 8.21
C MET A 198 3.86 -8.74 8.81
N PRO A 199 3.92 -9.08 10.10
CA PRO A 199 2.88 -9.89 10.74
C PRO A 199 1.49 -9.29 10.60
N SER A 200 0.47 -10.12 10.34
CA SER A 200 -0.92 -9.66 10.18
C SER A 200 -1.47 -8.93 11.42
N ASN A 201 -1.01 -9.30 12.61
CA ASN A 201 -1.34 -8.68 13.89
C ASN A 201 -0.57 -7.39 14.19
N THR A 202 0.23 -6.87 13.24
CA THR A 202 0.89 -5.56 13.37
C THR A 202 -0.16 -4.49 13.65
N SER A 203 0.00 -3.82 14.80
CA SER A 203 -0.97 -2.85 15.33
C SER A 203 -1.04 -1.56 14.50
N ASP A 204 0.11 -1.09 14.04
CA ASP A 204 0.22 0.10 13.18
C ASP A 204 1.00 -0.24 11.91
N LYS A 205 0.28 -0.68 10.89
CA LYS A 205 0.86 -1.09 9.60
C LYS A 205 1.46 0.10 8.85
N ILE A 206 0.89 1.30 9.01
CA ILE A 206 1.42 2.52 8.36
C ILE A 206 2.79 2.86 8.93
N LYS A 207 2.91 2.86 10.27
CA LYS A 207 4.19 3.05 10.95
C LYS A 207 5.23 2.02 10.52
N SER A 208 4.84 0.75 10.38
CA SER A 208 5.75 -0.31 9.93
C SER A 208 6.24 -0.07 8.50
N MET A 209 5.37 0.37 7.59
CA MET A 209 5.75 0.68 6.21
C MET A 209 6.69 1.88 6.13
N GLN A 210 6.46 2.92 6.93
CA GLN A 210 7.40 4.04 7.04
C GLN A 210 8.72 3.64 7.68
N ASN A 211 8.70 2.73 8.67
CA ASN A 211 9.91 2.16 9.23
C ASN A 211 10.74 1.44 8.17
N LEU A 212 10.11 0.70 7.24
CA LEU A 212 10.81 0.07 6.13
C LEU A 212 11.50 1.13 5.26
N GLU A 213 10.82 2.22 4.88
CA GLU A 213 11.42 3.32 4.11
C GLU A 213 12.58 4.03 4.84
N ILE A 214 12.47 4.29 6.15
CA ILE A 214 13.55 4.98 6.88
C ILE A 214 14.74 4.08 7.23
N THR A 215 14.63 2.76 7.01
CA THR A 215 15.67 1.79 7.35
C THR A 215 16.36 1.14 6.16
N ASP A 216 15.95 1.39 4.90
CA ASP A 216 16.87 1.07 3.80
C ASP A 216 18.00 2.10 3.80
N GLY A 217 19.25 1.65 3.68
CA GLY A 217 20.41 2.52 3.66
C GLY A 217 20.65 3.22 2.32
N TYR A 218 19.73 3.14 1.36
CA TYR A 218 19.88 3.86 0.11
C TYR A 218 19.36 5.30 0.27
N GLY A 219 19.91 6.26 -0.49
CA GLY A 219 19.56 7.67 -0.38
C GLY A 219 20.44 8.48 0.57
N ILE A 220 20.70 9.74 0.23
CA ILE A 220 21.53 10.68 1.02
C ILE A 220 20.85 12.02 1.30
N ASP A 221 19.78 12.34 0.55
CA ASP A 221 19.02 13.58 0.69
C ASP A 221 17.74 13.36 1.51
N ARG A 222 17.13 12.17 1.43
CA ARG A 222 16.03 11.62 2.24
C ARG A 222 15.01 12.67 2.68
N ARG A 223 14.01 12.89 1.83
CA ARG A 223 12.97 13.90 2.00
C ARG A 223 11.69 13.24 2.50
N ASP A 224 10.65 13.25 1.69
CA ASP A 224 9.31 12.89 2.09
C ASP A 224 9.01 11.42 1.83
N ILE A 225 8.21 10.83 2.70
CA ILE A 225 7.62 9.52 2.53
C ILE A 225 6.12 9.70 2.38
N THR A 226 5.56 9.12 1.31
CA THR A 226 4.12 9.04 1.12
C THR A 226 3.68 7.59 1.19
N THR A 227 2.64 7.30 1.97
CA THR A 227 2.11 5.95 2.17
C THR A 227 0.64 5.91 1.75
N TYR A 228 0.30 4.95 0.89
CA TYR A 228 -1.02 4.67 0.38
C TYR A 228 -1.51 3.34 0.95
N PHE A 229 -2.62 3.36 1.67
CA PHE A 229 -3.26 2.15 2.18
C PHE A 229 -4.57 1.90 1.44
N PHE A 230 -4.51 1.00 0.46
CA PHE A 230 -5.66 0.52 -0.27
C PHE A 230 -6.35 -0.60 0.51
N HIS A 231 -7.66 -0.47 0.75
CA HIS A 231 -8.43 -1.49 1.45
C HIS A 231 -9.89 -1.52 1.05
N GLN A 232 -10.47 -2.72 1.08
CA GLN A 232 -11.88 -2.94 0.80
C GLN A 232 -12.70 -2.70 2.06
N VAL A 233 -13.82 -1.99 1.93
CA VAL A 233 -14.74 -1.70 3.03
C VAL A 233 -16.15 -2.10 2.61
N GLU A 234 -16.79 -2.89 3.47
CA GLU A 234 -18.21 -3.19 3.38
C GLU A 234 -18.85 -2.98 4.74
N ASN A 235 -19.73 -1.98 4.84
CA ASN A 235 -20.55 -1.70 6.00
C ASN A 235 -21.98 -1.31 5.57
N ASP A 236 -22.80 -0.88 6.52
CA ASP A 236 -24.21 -0.56 6.29
C ASP A 236 -24.41 0.63 5.33
N THR A 237 -23.43 1.55 5.26
CA THR A 237 -23.52 2.81 4.49
C THR A 237 -22.67 2.82 3.22
N PHE A 238 -21.63 1.99 3.15
CA PHE A 238 -20.66 1.99 2.06
C PHE A 238 -20.24 0.58 1.69
N LYS A 239 -20.14 0.32 0.39
CA LYS A 239 -19.47 -0.85 -0.17
C LYS A 239 -18.56 -0.41 -1.31
N GLY A 240 -17.27 -0.60 -1.12
CA GLY A 240 -16.29 -0.18 -2.12
C GLY A 240 -14.87 -0.34 -1.63
N ASN A 241 -13.97 0.38 -2.27
CA ASN A 241 -12.56 0.41 -1.94
C ASN A 241 -12.20 1.81 -1.44
N LEU A 242 -11.31 1.89 -0.47
CA LEU A 242 -10.77 3.12 0.06
C LEU A 242 -9.27 3.16 -0.20
N THR A 243 -8.72 4.36 -0.42
CA THR A 243 -7.29 4.61 -0.35
C THR A 243 -7.02 5.72 0.65
N ASP A 244 -6.42 5.35 1.77
CA ASP A 244 -5.92 6.31 2.76
C ASP A 244 -4.52 6.77 2.37
N ILE A 245 -4.26 8.08 2.48
CA ILE A 245 -2.98 8.69 2.13
C ILE A 245 -2.35 9.30 3.38
N PHE A 246 -1.10 8.95 3.65
CA PHE A 246 -0.33 9.41 4.81
C PHE A 246 1.02 9.96 4.39
N MET A 247 1.54 10.92 5.16
CA MET A 247 2.78 11.61 4.84
C MET A 247 3.66 11.83 6.06
N SER A 248 4.98 11.81 5.82
CA SER A 248 6.02 12.06 6.82
C SER A 248 7.31 12.56 6.15
N ASN A 249 8.23 13.09 6.94
CA ASN A 249 9.59 13.40 6.54
C ASN A 249 10.54 12.30 7.04
N ASP A 250 11.38 11.71 6.19
CA ASP A 250 12.38 10.71 6.58
C ASP A 250 13.45 11.30 7.52
N ASP A 251 13.86 12.55 7.28
CA ASP A 251 14.85 13.35 8.01
C ASP A 251 16.29 12.79 8.08
N GLY A 252 16.49 11.55 7.63
CA GLY A 252 17.76 10.85 7.53
C GLY A 252 18.43 10.54 8.88
N SER A 253 17.75 10.80 10.00
CA SER A 253 18.31 10.63 11.34
C SER A 253 18.68 9.18 11.66
N THR A 254 17.98 8.20 11.08
CA THR A 254 18.30 6.76 11.19
C THR A 254 19.76 6.45 10.80
N PHE A 255 20.32 7.21 9.86
CA PHE A 255 21.69 7.06 9.37
C PHE A 255 22.62 8.19 9.83
N GLY A 256 22.20 8.99 10.82
CA GLY A 256 22.98 10.11 11.35
C GLY A 256 23.12 11.29 10.37
N MET A 257 22.25 11.37 9.35
CA MET A 257 22.21 12.48 8.42
C MET A 257 21.51 13.69 9.03
N LYS A 258 21.68 14.86 8.41
CA LYS A 258 21.05 16.11 8.82
C LYS A 258 20.14 16.64 7.70
N THR A 259 19.19 15.82 7.27
CA THR A 259 18.29 16.14 6.16
C THR A 259 16.89 16.53 6.58
N GLY A 260 16.60 16.65 7.88
CA GLY A 260 15.26 17.09 8.36
C GLY A 260 14.80 18.49 7.92
N GLY A 261 15.69 19.33 7.39
CA GLY A 261 15.32 20.58 6.72
C GLY A 261 14.95 20.42 5.24
N LEU A 262 15.09 19.21 4.69
CA LEU A 262 14.70 18.86 3.33
C LEU A 262 13.30 18.25 3.38
N HIS A 263 12.36 18.99 2.83
CA HIS A 263 10.97 18.60 2.72
C HIS A 263 10.38 19.26 1.49
N ASP A 264 9.35 18.62 0.94
CA ASP A 264 8.62 19.10 -0.21
C ASP A 264 7.20 19.52 0.19
N ASP A 265 6.69 20.56 -0.45
CA ASP A 265 5.29 20.95 -0.27
C ASP A 265 4.39 20.00 -1.06
N ILE A 266 3.25 19.67 -0.48
CA ILE A 266 2.33 18.67 -1.03
C ILE A 266 1.08 19.37 -1.52
N HIS A 267 0.77 19.19 -2.78
CA HIS A 267 -0.40 19.72 -3.45
C HIS A 267 -1.42 18.60 -3.60
N PHE A 268 -2.52 18.69 -2.85
CA PHE A 268 -3.60 17.69 -2.88
C PHE A 268 -4.94 18.38 -3.10
N ASN A 269 -5.60 18.08 -4.24
CA ASN A 269 -6.91 18.64 -4.62
C ASN A 269 -7.03 20.16 -4.39
N GLY A 270 -6.00 20.92 -4.78
CA GLY A 270 -5.95 22.38 -4.66
C GLY A 270 -5.57 22.91 -3.27
N THR A 271 -5.32 22.04 -2.29
CA THR A 271 -4.80 22.41 -0.96
C THR A 271 -3.31 22.13 -0.87
N VAL A 272 -2.55 23.08 -0.32
CA VAL A 272 -1.12 22.92 -0.07
C VAL A 272 -0.90 22.52 1.39
N VAL A 273 -0.23 21.39 1.61
CA VAL A 273 0.33 21.01 2.91
C VAL A 273 1.81 21.33 2.90
N ASN A 274 2.21 22.22 3.80
CA ASN A 274 3.61 22.63 3.89
C ASN A 274 4.48 21.46 4.37
N GLY A 275 5.57 21.17 3.66
CA GLY A 275 6.49 20.07 3.97
C GLY A 275 7.10 20.17 5.37
N SER A 276 7.38 21.39 5.86
CA SER A 276 7.93 21.61 7.21
C SER A 276 6.94 21.26 8.33
N SER A 277 5.65 21.12 8.00
CA SER A 277 4.61 20.71 8.94
C SER A 277 4.44 19.19 9.04
N LEU A 278 5.13 18.43 8.18
CA LEU A 278 5.07 16.98 8.20
C LEU A 278 5.84 16.43 9.40
N PRO A 279 5.28 15.43 10.12
CA PRO A 279 6.00 14.79 11.20
C PRO A 279 7.17 13.96 10.67
N ILE A 280 8.19 13.79 11.51
CA ILE A 280 9.33 12.92 11.22
C ILE A 280 8.90 11.45 11.32
N ALA A 281 9.19 10.68 10.28
CA ALA A 281 8.94 9.26 10.20
C ALA A 281 9.64 8.51 11.36
N PRO A 282 9.01 7.47 11.92
CA PRO A 282 7.82 6.81 11.41
C PRO A 282 6.50 7.40 11.95
N SER A 283 6.53 8.62 12.49
CA SER A 283 5.30 9.35 12.79
C SER A 283 4.75 9.95 11.50
N TYR A 284 3.43 9.94 11.34
CA TYR A 284 2.78 10.34 10.10
C TYR A 284 1.55 11.20 10.32
N LYS A 285 1.20 11.94 9.27
CA LYS A 285 -0.04 12.71 9.18
C LYS A 285 -0.93 12.08 8.10
N LYS A 286 -2.16 11.74 8.45
CA LYS A 286 -3.17 11.37 7.45
C LYS A 286 -3.55 12.61 6.66
N LEU A 287 -3.43 12.53 5.33
CA LEU A 287 -3.76 13.59 4.39
C LEU A 287 -5.23 13.51 3.97
N ALA A 288 -5.65 12.33 3.51
CA ALA A 288 -6.99 12.11 2.97
C ALA A 288 -7.40 10.63 2.98
N THR A 289 -8.67 10.40 2.70
CA THR A 289 -9.27 9.12 2.31
C THR A 289 -9.98 9.36 0.99
N ILE A 290 -9.66 8.58 -0.03
CA ILE A 290 -10.36 8.56 -1.31
C ILE A 290 -11.26 7.34 -1.37
N GLU A 291 -12.51 7.52 -1.81
CA GLU A 291 -13.52 6.47 -1.87
C GLU A 291 -13.83 6.07 -3.32
N TYR A 292 -13.77 4.77 -3.61
CA TYR A 292 -14.16 4.17 -4.87
C TYR A 292 -15.28 3.16 -4.63
N GLY A 293 -16.54 3.60 -4.69
CA GLY A 293 -17.67 2.74 -4.39
C GLY A 293 -19.01 3.39 -4.64
N GLU A 294 -20.06 2.61 -4.43
CA GLU A 294 -21.44 3.10 -4.46
C GLU A 294 -21.84 3.49 -3.03
N GLU A 295 -22.29 4.74 -2.84
CA GLU A 295 -23.08 5.05 -1.65
C GLU A 295 -24.31 4.14 -1.65
N LYS A 296 -24.52 3.36 -0.57
CA LYS A 296 -25.77 2.62 -0.43
C LYS A 296 -26.88 3.64 -0.23
N ASN A 297 -27.64 3.89 -1.29
CA ASN A 297 -28.80 4.78 -1.24
C ASN A 297 -29.70 4.36 -0.07
N THR A 298 -29.94 5.29 0.87
CA THR A 298 -30.85 5.10 2.01
C THR A 298 -32.26 4.67 1.55
N LEU A 299 -32.62 4.94 0.29
CA LEU A 299 -33.86 4.46 -0.33
C LEU A 299 -33.98 2.94 -0.38
N ASP A 300 -32.90 2.19 -0.62
CA ASP A 300 -32.96 0.72 -0.64
C ASP A 300 -33.19 0.17 0.78
N GLY A 301 -32.59 0.79 1.80
CA GLY A 301 -32.90 0.50 3.21
C GLY A 301 -34.36 0.79 3.56
N ILE A 302 -34.90 1.92 3.07
CA ILE A 302 -36.30 2.32 3.28
C ILE A 302 -37.27 1.39 2.53
N LEU A 303 -36.98 1.03 1.28
CA LEU A 303 -37.80 0.11 0.46
C LEU A 303 -37.81 -1.30 1.07
N THR A 304 -36.68 -1.76 1.59
CA THR A 304 -36.59 -3.05 2.27
C THR A 304 -37.40 -3.02 3.58
N ALA A 305 -37.29 -1.96 4.38
CA ALA A 305 -38.07 -1.77 5.61
C ALA A 305 -39.58 -1.65 5.33
N ALA A 306 -39.98 -0.91 4.29
CA ALA A 306 -41.37 -0.79 3.86
C ALA A 306 -41.93 -2.12 3.34
N GLY A 307 -41.11 -2.90 2.63
CA GLY A 307 -41.44 -4.26 2.19
C GLY A 307 -41.74 -5.20 3.35
N TYR A 308 -40.90 -5.19 4.39
CA TYR A 308 -41.17 -5.95 5.63
C TYR A 308 -42.42 -5.46 6.36
N GLY A 309 -42.65 -4.14 6.42
CA GLY A 309 -43.86 -3.56 7.01
C GLY A 309 -45.14 -4.02 6.32
N ILE A 310 -45.17 -4.02 4.98
CA ILE A 310 -46.31 -4.49 4.18
C ILE A 310 -46.54 -5.99 4.36
N ALA A 311 -45.46 -6.79 4.40
CA ALA A 311 -45.56 -8.24 4.63
C ALA A 311 -46.17 -8.56 6.00
N ILE A 312 -45.79 -7.83 7.06
CA ILE A 312 -46.36 -8.00 8.41
C ILE A 312 -47.86 -7.66 8.42
N ILE A 313 -48.25 -6.57 7.75
CA ILE A 313 -49.67 -6.17 7.64
C ILE A 313 -50.49 -7.24 6.91
N LEU A 314 -49.97 -7.77 5.80
CA LEU A 314 -50.64 -8.84 5.04
C LEU A 314 -50.80 -10.12 5.87
N ILE A 315 -49.78 -10.53 6.62
CA ILE A 315 -49.85 -11.67 7.53
C ILE A 315 -50.93 -11.43 8.60
N ALA A 316 -50.98 -10.24 9.21
CA ALA A 316 -51.99 -9.90 10.20
C ALA A 316 -53.42 -9.96 9.62
N ILE A 317 -53.62 -9.46 8.40
CA ILE A 317 -54.90 -9.53 7.68
C ILE A 317 -55.31 -11.00 7.45
N ILE A 318 -54.39 -11.82 6.94
CA ILE A 318 -54.66 -13.26 6.69
C ILE A 318 -55.04 -13.97 7.99
N VAL A 319 -54.35 -13.70 9.10
CA VAL A 319 -54.66 -14.26 10.42
C VAL A 319 -56.06 -13.85 10.89
N VAL A 320 -56.42 -12.56 10.78
CA VAL A 320 -57.75 -12.06 11.18
C VAL A 320 -58.86 -12.70 10.34
N PHE A 321 -58.68 -12.79 9.02
CA PHE A 321 -59.65 -13.43 8.14
C PHE A 321 -59.75 -14.94 8.38
N GLY A 322 -58.62 -15.61 8.65
CA GLY A 322 -58.58 -17.02 9.02
C GLY A 322 -59.36 -17.29 10.31
N ILE A 323 -59.13 -16.49 11.36
CA ILE A 323 -59.87 -16.59 12.64
C ILE A 323 -61.37 -16.36 12.41
N ARG A 324 -61.75 -15.35 11.61
CA ARG A 324 -63.16 -15.09 11.27
C ARG A 324 -63.79 -16.25 10.52
N ALA A 325 -63.10 -16.85 9.55
CA ALA A 325 -63.60 -18.00 8.80
C ALA A 325 -63.81 -19.22 9.71
N ILE A 326 -62.85 -19.52 10.60
CA ILE A 326 -62.94 -20.60 11.59
C ILE A 326 -64.13 -20.39 12.53
N ASN A 327 -64.32 -19.16 13.02
CA ASN A 327 -65.45 -18.82 13.90
C ASN A 327 -66.79 -18.94 13.18
N ARG A 328 -66.87 -18.58 11.89
CA ARG A 328 -68.07 -18.72 11.07
C ARG A 328 -68.45 -20.19 10.86
N ILE A 329 -67.46 -21.05 10.61
CA ILE A 329 -67.65 -22.51 10.49
C ILE A 329 -68.09 -23.15 11.82
N ARG A 330 -67.58 -22.65 12.95
CA ARG A 330 -68.03 -23.10 14.28
C ARG A 330 -69.48 -22.74 14.58
N HIS A 331 -69.94 -21.57 14.14
CA HIS A 331 -71.32 -21.13 14.36
C HIS A 331 -72.35 -21.80 13.44
N THR A 332 -71.97 -22.26 12.25
CA THR A 332 -72.86 -23.02 11.36
C THR A 332 -72.94 -24.52 11.68
N ARG A 333 -72.13 -25.02 12.63
CA ARG A 333 -72.15 -26.41 13.11
C ARG A 333 -72.85 -26.60 14.46
N LYS A 334 -73.54 -25.58 14.98
CA LYS A 334 -74.48 -25.68 16.10
C LYS A 334 -75.91 -25.63 15.59
#